data_AF-X1DEH3-F1
#
_entry.id   AF-X1DEH3-F1
#
_cell.length_a   1.000
_cell.length_b   1.000
_cell.length_c   1.000
_cell.angle_alpha   90.00
_cell.angle_beta   90.00
_cell.angle_gamma   90.00
#
_symmetry.space_group_name_H-M   'P 1'
#
loop_
_entity.id
_entity.type
_entity.pdbx_description
1 polymer ?
#
loop_
_entity_poly.entity_id
_entity_poly.type
_entity_poly.pdbx_seq_one_letter_code
_entity_poly.pdbx_strand_id
1 'polypeptide(L)' 'MRLVTYNIQYSRGKDDQFDIARVVDAVKDADIIALQEVDRFWLRTGMVDQPAEIAVRYLYLGDFVRHESAPSTR' A
#
# COMPACT_ATOMS: atom_id res chain seq x y z
N MET A 1 2.12 19.13 -8.73
CA MET A 1 1.23 17.98 -8.53
C MET A 1 1.80 16.76 -9.24
N ARG A 2 2.14 15.72 -8.49
CA ARG A 2 2.75 14.46 -8.94
C ARG A 2 1.73 13.33 -8.73
N LEU A 3 1.42 12.63 -9.82
CA LEU A 3 0.53 11.48 -9.81
C LEU A 3 1.33 10.23 -10.15
N VAL A 4 1.15 9.17 -9.39
CA VAL A 4 1.73 7.86 -9.67
C VAL A 4 0.63 6.82 -9.81
N THR A 5 0.74 6.00 -10.84
CA THR A 5 0.08 4.69 -10.90
C THR A 5 1.14 3.61 -10.91
N TYR A 6 0.96 2.57 -10.10
CA TYR A 6 1.93 1.48 -10.02
C TYR A 6 1.22 0.15 -9.75
N ASN A 7 1.37 -0.79 -10.67
CA ASN A 7 1.05 -2.18 -10.41
C ASN A 7 2.19 -2.81 -9.61
N ILE A 8 1.94 -3.05 -8.34
CA ILE A 8 2.97 -3.47 -7.39
C ILE A 8 3.19 -4.98 -7.39
N GLN A 9 2.38 -5.72 -8.17
CA GLN A 9 2.38 -7.17 -8.23
C GLN A 9 2.48 -7.75 -6.80
N TYR A 10 1.54 -7.36 -5.93
CA TYR A 10 1.46 -7.75 -4.51
C TYR A 10 2.78 -7.58 -3.74
N SER A 11 3.52 -6.51 -4.07
CA SER A 11 4.84 -6.14 -3.54
C SER A 11 5.98 -7.09 -3.92
N ARG A 12 5.80 -7.94 -4.95
CA ARG A 12 6.85 -8.83 -5.45
C ARG A 12 7.81 -8.08 -6.36
N GLY A 13 9.09 -8.11 -6.02
CA GLY A 13 10.16 -7.61 -6.88
C GLY A 13 10.61 -8.61 -7.95
N LYS A 14 11.47 -8.15 -8.87
CA LYS A 14 12.13 -9.01 -9.87
C LYS A 14 13.09 -10.04 -9.25
N ASP A 15 13.44 -9.83 -7.99
CA ASP A 15 14.20 -10.73 -7.11
C ASP A 15 13.31 -11.74 -6.37
N ASP A 16 12.03 -11.81 -6.73
CA ASP A 16 11.00 -12.67 -6.14
C ASP A 16 10.75 -12.46 -4.63
N GLN A 17 11.26 -11.35 -4.08
CA GLN A 17 11.02 -10.96 -2.70
C GLN A 17 9.76 -10.10 -2.59
N PHE A 18 8.97 -10.33 -1.54
CA PHE A 18 7.79 -9.54 -1.21
C PHE A 18 8.18 -8.44 -0.23
N ASP A 19 8.26 -7.20 -0.72
CA ASP A 19 8.79 -6.05 0.04
C ASP A 19 7.89 -4.82 -0.13
N ILE A 20 7.03 -4.59 0.87
CA ILE A 20 6.12 -3.44 0.90
C ILE A 20 6.89 -2.12 1.08
N ALA A 21 8.03 -2.13 1.79
CA ALA A 21 8.80 -0.91 2.03
C ALA A 21 9.38 -0.37 0.71
N ARG A 22 9.84 -1.25 -0.17
CA ARG A 22 10.28 -0.91 -1.53
C ARG A 22 9.19 -0.21 -2.35
N VAL A 23 7.94 -0.66 -2.23
CA VAL A 23 6.80 -0.03 -2.92
C VAL A 23 6.58 1.38 -2.38
N VAL A 24 6.58 1.55 -1.05
CA VAL A 24 6.38 2.85 -0.39
C VAL A 24 7.50 3.82 -0.79
N ASP A 25 8.76 3.39 -0.73
CA ASP A 25 9.91 4.21 -1.10
C ASP A 25 9.89 4.67 -2.55
N ALA A 26 9.35 3.84 -3.46
CA ALA A 26 9.26 4.18 -4.88
C ALA A 26 8.22 5.28 -5.19
N VAL A 27 7.21 5.45 -4.33
CA VAL A 27 6.05 6.31 -4.63
C VAL A 27 5.82 7.43 -3.61
N LYS A 28 6.63 7.51 -2.54
CA LYS A 28 6.45 8.43 -1.40
C LYS A 28 6.44 9.93 -1.71
N ASP A 29 7.03 10.35 -2.82
CA ASP A 29 7.09 11.78 -3.22
C ASP A 29 5.87 12.21 -4.07
N ALA A 30 4.89 11.32 -4.28
CA ALA A 30 3.70 11.63 -5.06
C ALA A 30 2.60 12.25 -4.19
N ASP A 31 1.86 13.19 -4.77
CA ASP A 31 0.70 13.80 -4.10
C ASP A 31 -0.51 12.85 -4.13
N ILE A 32 -0.64 12.07 -5.21
CA ILE A 32 -1.71 11.07 -5.39
C ILE A 32 -1.08 9.78 -5.91
N ILE A 33 -1.44 8.65 -5.30
CA ILE A 33 -0.94 7.31 -5.63
C ILE A 33 -2.13 6.39 -5.90
N ALA A 34 -2.11 5.71 -7.05
CA ALA A 34 -3.03 4.63 -7.39
C ALA A 34 -2.26 3.32 -7.55
N LEU A 35 -2.56 2.33 -6.70
CA LEU A 35 -1.88 1.02 -6.74
C LEU A 35 -2.79 -0.06 -7.35
N GLN A 36 -2.20 -0.96 -8.13
CA GLN A 36 -2.88 -2.16 -8.65
C GLN A 36 -2.20 -3.44 -8.16
N GLU A 37 -2.95 -4.55 -8.18
CA GLU A 37 -2.52 -5.85 -7.64
C GLU A 37 -2.06 -5.78 -6.18
N VAL A 38 -2.84 -5.08 -5.35
CA VAL A 38 -2.61 -5.02 -3.91
C VAL A 38 -3.34 -6.19 -3.25
N ASP A 39 -2.61 -7.09 -2.59
CA ASP A 39 -3.20 -8.27 -1.92
C ASP A 39 -3.68 -7.92 -0.50
N ARG A 40 -4.76 -8.58 -0.07
CA ARG A 40 -5.22 -8.60 1.32
C ARG A 40 -5.50 -10.04 1.75
N PHE A 41 -4.84 -10.51 2.81
CA PHE A 41 -5.03 -11.83 3.40
C PHE A 41 -4.84 -13.01 2.42
N TRP A 42 -3.80 -12.95 1.58
CA TRP A 42 -3.43 -14.04 0.66
C TRP A 42 -2.23 -14.84 1.16
N LEU A 43 -2.27 -16.17 0.98
CA LEU A 43 -1.25 -17.08 1.52
C LEU A 43 0.16 -16.77 0.99
N ARG A 44 0.29 -16.44 -0.30
CA ARG A 44 1.58 -16.12 -0.95
C ARG A 44 2.25 -14.87 -0.38
N THR A 45 1.50 -13.98 0.25
CA THR A 45 1.99 -12.74 0.86
C THR A 45 1.99 -12.83 2.38
N GLY A 46 1.92 -14.05 2.93
CA GLY A 46 1.95 -14.28 4.38
C GLY A 46 0.68 -13.83 5.11
N MET A 47 -0.47 -13.79 4.40
CA MET A 47 -1.75 -13.32 4.95
C MET A 47 -1.70 -11.87 5.45
N VAL A 48 -0.87 -11.03 4.84
CA VAL A 48 -0.73 -9.62 5.20
C VAL A 48 -1.88 -8.78 4.62
N ASP A 49 -2.33 -7.76 5.35
CA ASP A 49 -3.21 -6.70 4.84
C ASP A 49 -2.34 -5.58 4.24
N GLN A 50 -1.93 -5.71 2.97
CA GLN A 50 -1.02 -4.75 2.35
C GLN A 50 -1.53 -3.31 2.38
N PRO A 51 -2.83 -3.01 2.15
CA PRO A 51 -3.36 -1.66 2.31
C PRO A 51 -3.12 -1.08 3.72
N ALA A 52 -3.34 -1.86 4.77
CA ALA A 52 -3.10 -1.41 6.14
C ALA A 52 -1.60 -1.17 6.40
N GLU A 53 -0.76 -2.10 5.95
CA GLU A 53 0.70 -2.01 6.09
C GLU A 53 1.32 -0.84 5.31
N ILE A 54 0.78 -0.52 4.13
CA ILE A 54 1.16 0.65 3.34
C ILE A 54 0.74 1.92 4.08
N ALA A 55 -0.51 2.01 4.55
CA ALA A 55 -1.01 3.16 5.30
C ALA A 55 -0.18 3.43 6.57
N VAL A 56 0.16 2.37 7.32
CA VAL A 56 1.01 2.45 8.51
C VAL A 56 2.40 3.01 8.17
N ARG A 57 3.02 2.55 7.07
CA ARG A 57 4.33 3.08 6.64
C ARG A 57 4.27 4.56 6.25
N TYR A 58 3.17 5.01 5.63
CA TYR A 58 2.97 6.44 5.36
C TYR A 58 2.76 7.26 6.62
N LEU A 59 2.00 6.74 7.59
CA LEU A 59 1.80 7.38 8.90
C LEU A 59 3.11 7.59 9.67
N TYR A 60 4.06 6.64 9.57
CA TYR A 60 5.39 6.79 10.17
C TYR A 60 6.33 7.70 9.38
N LEU A 61 5.97 8.10 8.16
CA LEU A 61 6.72 9.04 7.32
C LEU A 61 6.14 10.48 7.37
N GLY A 62 4.90 10.67 7.86
CA GLY A 62 4.26 11.97 8.06
C GLY A 62 2.76 11.87 8.40
N ASP A 63 2.20 12.91 9.04
CA ASP A 63 0.82 13.00 9.56
C ASP A 63 -0.27 12.63 8.55
N PHE A 64 -0.71 11.37 8.52
CA PHE A 64 -1.84 10.94 7.69
C PHE A 64 -3.14 10.92 8.53
N VAL A 65 -4.15 11.68 8.10
CA VAL A 65 -5.48 11.66 8.71
C VAL A 65 -6.29 10.52 8.08
N ARG A 66 -6.57 9.47 8.85
CA ARG A 66 -7.55 8.43 8.45
C ARG A 66 -8.94 9.07 8.32
N HIS A 67 -9.57 8.92 7.15
CA HIS A 67 -11.01 9.11 6.99
C HIS A 67 -11.65 7.76 6.70
N GLU A 68 -12.17 7.10 7.74
CA GLU A 68 -13.01 5.92 7.61
C GLU A 68 -14.48 6.35 7.67
N SER A 69 -15.26 6.03 6.64
CA SER A 69 -16.71 6.11 6.70
C SER A 69 -17.22 4.92 7.52
N ALA A 70 -18.04 5.19 8.54
CA ALA A 70 -18.58 4.18 9.45
C ALA A 70 -19.25 3.02 8.69
N PRO A 71 -19.16 1.77 9.18
CA PRO A 71 -19.85 0.64 8.56
C PRO A 71 -21.36 0.88 8.58
N SER A 72 -21.99 0.85 7.41
CA SER A 72 -23.44 0.93 7.32
C SER A 72 -24.03 -0.35 7.91
N THR A 73 -24.64 -0.25 9.09
CA THR A 73 -25.52 -1.30 9.59
C THR A 73 -26.76 -1.34 8.71
N ARG A 74 -26.90 -2.40 7.92
CA ARG A 74 -28.21 -2.90 7.50
C ARG A 74 -28.57 -4.08 8.38
#